data_AF-A0A318EW62-F1
#
_entry.id   AF-A0A318EW62-F1
#
_cell.length_a   1.000
_cell.length_b   1.000
_cell.length_c   1.000
_cell.angle_alpha   90.00
_cell.angle_beta   90.00
_cell.angle_gamma   90.00
#
_symmetry.space_group_name_H-M   'P 1'
#
loop_
_entity.id
_entity.type
_entity.pdbx_description
1 polymer ?
#
loop_
_entity_poly.entity_id
_entity_poly.type
_entity_poly.pdbx_seq_one_letter_code
_entity_poly.pdbx_strand_id
1 'polypeptide(L)'
;MDSELNGEDKVLDYTLKQTKETFEAFVEAVIPRSPKLAEQYGNIQYYGALDFLIDEYLIITLNEYHPDLAEATAEMLNVAAEKLILRNENREPVHFNGSGNFSALTPNDRLLALALLKKYQYTSSHLLFPFENIFFNITDNLIRITMMGYYSEWFGYGMTRLKMPNERILEFYPLSWNQVGYPGPVPGHVFKNSQEQKETQV
;
A
#
# COMPACT_ATOMS: atom_id res chain seq x y z
N MET A 1 -14.37 -32.86 9.42
CA MET A 1 -14.64 -32.63 10.85
C MET A 1 -14.28 -31.17 11.03
N ASP A 2 -15.26 -30.32 10.74
CA ASP A 2 -15.04 -28.88 10.66
C ASP A 2 -15.01 -28.36 12.10
N SER A 3 -13.82 -28.01 12.57
CA SER A 3 -13.68 -27.33 13.85
C SER A 3 -14.31 -25.95 13.69
N GLU A 4 -15.51 -25.77 14.22
CA GLU A 4 -16.11 -24.44 14.36
C GLU A 4 -15.13 -23.56 15.14
N LEU A 5 -14.58 -22.55 14.47
CA LEU A 5 -13.76 -21.52 15.10
C LEU A 5 -14.53 -20.91 16.28
N ASN A 6 -13.86 -20.75 17.42
CA ASN A 6 -14.47 -20.15 18.59
C ASN A 6 -14.80 -18.66 18.33
N GLY A 7 -15.53 -18.01 19.24
CA GLY A 7 -15.97 -16.62 19.06
C GLY A 7 -14.82 -15.62 18.91
N GLU A 8 -13.69 -15.83 19.57
CA GLU A 8 -12.51 -14.96 19.50
C GLU A 8 -11.75 -15.15 18.18
N ASP A 9 -11.58 -16.40 17.73
CA ASP A 9 -10.92 -16.73 16.47
C ASP A 9 -11.70 -16.16 15.27
N LYS A 10 -13.04 -16.16 15.35
CA LYS A 10 -13.91 -15.55 14.33
C LYS A 10 -13.78 -14.03 14.28
N VAL A 11 -13.66 -13.38 15.44
CA VAL A 11 -13.46 -11.93 15.51
C VAL A 11 -12.09 -11.57 14.95
N LEU A 12 -11.05 -12.31 15.32
CA LEU A 12 -9.70 -12.09 14.80
C LEU A 12 -9.64 -12.29 13.27
N ASP A 13 -10.21 -13.37 12.75
CA ASP A 13 -10.28 -13.63 11.30
C ASP A 13 -11.03 -12.52 10.56
N TYR A 14 -12.15 -12.05 11.12
CA TYR A 14 -12.90 -10.93 10.57
C TYR A 14 -12.09 -9.62 10.55
N THR A 15 -11.43 -9.28 11.65
CA THR A 15 -10.59 -8.07 11.75
C THR A 15 -9.42 -8.12 10.78
N LEU A 16 -8.75 -9.26 10.65
CA LEU A 16 -7.66 -9.45 9.69
C LEU A 16 -8.16 -9.30 8.25
N LYS A 17 -9.31 -9.88 7.93
CA LYS A 17 -9.97 -9.73 6.62
C LYS A 17 -10.33 -8.27 6.34
N GLN A 18 -10.93 -7.58 7.30
CA GLN A 18 -11.29 -6.17 7.18
C GLN A 18 -10.08 -5.27 6.98
N THR A 19 -9.03 -5.50 7.77
CA THR A 19 -7.78 -4.75 7.67
C THR A 19 -7.21 -4.91 6.26
N LYS A 20 -7.09 -6.15 5.78
CA LYS A 20 -6.58 -6.44 4.45
C LYS A 20 -7.40 -5.78 3.34
N GLU A 21 -8.72 -5.96 3.33
CA GLU A 21 -9.59 -5.37 2.29
C GLU A 21 -9.56 -3.84 2.32
N THR A 22 -9.40 -3.24 3.50
CA THR A 22 -9.26 -1.78 3.64
C THR A 22 -7.95 -1.30 3.00
N PHE A 23 -6.85 -2.01 3.21
CA PHE A 23 -5.56 -1.67 2.59
C PHE A 23 -5.57 -1.93 1.08
N GLU A 24 -6.16 -3.03 0.60
CA GLU A 24 -6.33 -3.28 -0.83
C GLU A 24 -7.09 -2.13 -1.50
N ALA A 25 -8.21 -1.71 -0.89
CA ALA A 25 -9.03 -0.60 -1.37
C ALA A 25 -8.28 0.74 -1.35
N PHE A 26 -7.45 0.97 -0.32
CA PHE A 26 -6.63 2.16 -0.17
C PHE A 26 -5.55 2.24 -1.25
N VAL A 27 -4.72 1.21 -1.41
CA VAL A 27 -3.62 1.25 -2.37
C VAL A 27 -4.13 1.28 -3.81
N GLU A 28 -5.25 0.61 -4.10
CA GLU A 28 -5.93 0.72 -5.39
C GLU A 28 -6.39 2.16 -5.70
N ALA A 29 -6.91 2.88 -4.70
CA ALA A 29 -7.33 4.27 -4.88
C ALA A 29 -6.14 5.21 -5.12
N VAL A 30 -4.99 4.96 -4.47
CA VAL A 30 -3.78 5.78 -4.61
C VAL A 30 -3.07 5.53 -5.94
N ILE A 31 -2.90 4.26 -6.34
CA ILE A 31 -2.24 3.87 -7.60
C ILE A 31 -3.13 2.83 -8.32
N PRO A 32 -4.16 3.28 -9.04
CA PRO A 32 -5.07 2.37 -9.73
C PRO A 32 -4.41 1.74 -10.95
N ARG A 33 -4.95 0.59 -11.38
CA ARG A 33 -4.69 0.09 -12.74
C ARG A 33 -5.16 1.13 -13.76
N SER A 34 -4.39 1.33 -14.82
CA SER A 34 -4.60 2.44 -15.74
C SER A 34 -4.76 2.00 -17.21
N PRO A 35 -5.90 1.39 -17.58
CA PRO A 35 -6.12 0.84 -18.93
C PRO A 35 -6.00 1.89 -20.05
N LYS A 36 -6.41 3.14 -19.78
CA LYS A 36 -6.27 4.23 -20.75
C LYS A 36 -4.81 4.62 -21.01
N LEU A 37 -3.96 4.58 -19.97
CA LEU A 37 -2.53 4.81 -20.16
C LEU A 37 -1.88 3.62 -20.85
N ALA A 38 -2.34 2.40 -20.59
CA ALA A 38 -1.88 1.21 -21.29
C ALA A 38 -2.17 1.27 -22.80
N GLU A 39 -3.35 1.77 -23.20
CA GLU A 39 -3.70 2.01 -24.60
C GLU A 39 -2.77 3.04 -25.26
N GLN A 40 -2.43 4.11 -24.54
CA GLN A 40 -1.66 5.23 -25.07
C GLN A 40 -0.13 4.98 -25.09
N TYR A 41 0.39 4.30 -24.08
CA TYR A 41 1.83 4.21 -23.80
C TYR A 41 2.34 2.75 -23.70
N GLY A 42 1.46 1.78 -23.95
CA GLY A 42 1.78 0.35 -23.95
C GLY A 42 1.41 -0.37 -22.66
N ASN A 43 1.23 -1.69 -22.75
CA ASN A 43 0.71 -2.56 -21.69
C ASN A 43 1.43 -2.45 -20.34
N ILE A 44 2.70 -2.04 -20.34
CA ILE A 44 3.46 -1.86 -19.10
C ILE A 44 2.83 -0.82 -18.16
N GLN A 45 2.12 0.17 -18.70
CA GLN A 45 1.44 1.20 -17.91
C GLN A 45 0.13 0.71 -17.27
N TYR A 46 -0.32 -0.52 -17.56
CA TYR A 46 -1.58 -1.04 -17.02
C TYR A 46 -1.55 -1.24 -15.50
N TYR A 47 -0.44 -1.79 -14.98
CA TYR A 47 -0.37 -2.34 -13.63
C TYR A 47 -0.42 -1.25 -12.55
N GLY A 48 -1.19 -1.49 -11.49
CA GLY A 48 -1.33 -0.61 -10.32
C GLY A 48 -0.78 -1.22 -9.04
N ALA A 49 -1.04 -0.59 -7.90
CA ALA A 49 -0.48 -1.00 -6.61
C ALA A 49 -0.82 -2.45 -6.21
N LEU A 50 -2.04 -2.91 -6.46
CA LEU A 50 -2.44 -4.29 -6.14
C LEU A 50 -1.65 -5.34 -6.93
N ASP A 51 -1.21 -5.00 -8.14
CA ASP A 51 -0.41 -5.92 -8.95
C ASP A 51 0.98 -6.13 -8.34
N PHE A 52 1.46 -5.19 -7.49
CA PHE A 52 2.79 -5.21 -6.87
C PHE A 52 2.75 -5.51 -5.37
N LEU A 53 1.62 -5.99 -4.84
CA LEU A 53 1.44 -6.37 -3.43
C LEU A 53 1.74 -5.22 -2.45
N ILE A 54 1.32 -4.00 -2.81
CA ILE A 54 1.60 -2.81 -2.00
C ILE A 54 0.72 -2.71 -0.76
N ASP A 55 -0.43 -3.37 -0.74
CA ASP A 55 -1.24 -3.60 0.45
C ASP A 55 -0.45 -4.38 1.51
N GLU A 56 0.19 -5.49 1.13
CA GLU A 56 1.04 -6.31 2.01
C GLU A 56 2.26 -5.50 2.50
N TYR A 57 2.92 -4.77 1.60
CA TYR A 57 4.02 -3.88 1.95
C TYR A 57 3.62 -2.87 3.02
N LEU A 58 2.48 -2.20 2.83
CA LEU A 58 2.02 -1.14 3.72
C LEU A 58 1.61 -1.71 5.10
N ILE A 59 0.92 -2.85 5.13
CA ILE A 59 0.59 -3.55 6.39
C ILE A 59 1.87 -3.89 7.17
N ILE A 60 2.85 -4.51 6.52
CA ILE A 60 4.10 -4.90 7.17
C ILE A 60 4.83 -3.67 7.69
N THR A 61 4.97 -2.63 6.87
CA THR A 61 5.64 -1.38 7.25
C THR A 61 4.97 -0.73 8.47
N LEU A 62 3.63 -0.72 8.52
CA LEU A 62 2.90 -0.16 9.65
C LEU A 62 3.01 -1.00 10.92
N ASN A 63 3.23 -2.32 10.79
CA ASN A 63 3.46 -3.21 11.91
C ASN A 63 4.92 -3.25 12.39
N GLU A 64 5.83 -2.51 11.75
CA GLU A 64 7.18 -2.26 12.30
C GLU A 64 7.15 -1.23 13.45
N TYR A 65 6.05 -0.51 13.63
CA TYR A 65 5.84 0.44 14.73
C TYR A 65 5.30 -0.25 15.98
N HIS A 66 5.45 0.41 17.14
CA HIS A 66 4.88 -0.05 18.40
C HIS A 66 3.98 1.01 19.03
N PRO A 67 2.68 0.73 19.24
CA PRO A 67 1.97 -0.50 18.84
C PRO A 67 1.87 -0.66 17.31
N ASP A 68 1.59 -1.88 16.85
CA ASP A 68 1.30 -2.19 15.45
C ASP A 68 0.18 -1.26 14.92
N LEU A 69 0.40 -0.64 13.77
CA LEU A 69 -0.48 0.43 13.29
C LEU A 69 -1.46 -0.01 12.19
N ALA A 70 -1.32 -1.20 11.61
CA ALA A 70 -2.14 -1.59 10.46
C ALA A 70 -3.64 -1.61 10.79
N GLU A 71 -4.04 -2.27 11.88
CA GLU A 71 -5.44 -2.37 12.30
C GLU A 71 -6.03 -1.00 12.63
N ALA A 72 -5.34 -0.21 13.46
CA ALA A 72 -5.76 1.15 13.81
C ALA A 72 -5.88 2.06 12.57
N THR A 73 -5.02 1.86 11.57
CA THR A 73 -5.07 2.60 10.31
C THR A 73 -6.30 2.20 9.50
N ALA A 74 -6.60 0.91 9.42
CA ALA A 74 -7.80 0.42 8.74
C ALA A 74 -9.07 0.93 9.43
N GLU A 75 -9.13 0.91 10.76
CA GLU A 75 -10.25 1.48 11.52
C GLU A 75 -10.42 2.98 11.24
N MET A 76 -9.34 3.76 11.29
CA MET A 76 -9.36 5.20 10.97
C MET A 76 -9.93 5.47 9.57
N LEU A 77 -9.52 4.68 8.57
CA LEU A 77 -10.04 4.78 7.20
C LEU A 77 -11.53 4.41 7.13
N ASN A 78 -11.95 3.36 7.84
CA ASN A 78 -13.36 2.94 7.92
C ASN A 78 -14.25 3.98 8.60
N VAL A 79 -13.76 4.65 9.66
CA VAL A 79 -14.48 5.75 10.31
C VAL A 79 -14.58 6.98 9.40
N ALA A 80 -13.53 7.28 8.63
CA ALA A 80 -13.58 8.36 7.65
C ALA A 80 -14.62 8.08 6.55
N ALA A 81 -14.67 6.84 6.06
CA ALA A 81 -15.66 6.39 5.09
C ALA A 81 -17.09 6.42 5.67
N GLU A 82 -17.28 5.94 6.89
CA GLU A 82 -18.57 6.00 7.58
C GLU A 82 -19.10 7.43 7.66
N LYS A 83 -18.26 8.39 8.03
CA LYS A 83 -18.64 9.81 8.09
C LYS A 83 -19.04 10.36 6.72
N LEU A 84 -18.36 9.97 5.64
CA LEU A 84 -18.73 10.35 4.27
C LEU A 84 -20.12 9.80 3.91
N ILE A 85 -20.37 8.52 4.21
CA ILE A 85 -21.62 7.81 3.93
C ILE A 85 -22.78 8.41 4.73
N LEU A 86 -22.61 8.59 6.05
CA LEU A 86 -23.66 9.13 6.92
C LEU A 86 -24.06 10.57 6.56
N ARG A 87 -23.15 11.34 5.99
CA ARG A 87 -23.43 12.70 5.48
C ARG A 87 -23.98 12.71 4.06
N ASN A 88 -24.06 11.55 3.40
CA ASN A 88 -24.46 11.42 2.00
C ASN A 88 -23.62 12.34 1.08
N GLU A 89 -22.32 12.41 1.37
CA GLU A 89 -21.33 13.19 0.62
C GLU A 89 -20.56 12.33 -0.41
N ASN A 90 -20.77 11.01 -0.40
CA ASN A 90 -20.30 10.10 -1.46
C ASN A 90 -21.03 10.38 -2.78
N ARG A 91 -20.32 10.27 -3.90
CA ARG A 91 -20.85 10.58 -5.24
C ARG A 91 -21.53 9.38 -5.87
N GLU A 92 -21.00 8.19 -5.60
CA GLU A 92 -21.48 6.95 -6.18
C GLU A 92 -22.14 6.07 -5.10
N PRO A 93 -23.03 5.14 -5.48
CA PRO A 93 -23.63 4.20 -4.55
C PRO A 93 -22.56 3.37 -3.80
N VAL A 94 -22.82 3.13 -2.52
CA VAL A 94 -21.98 2.26 -1.69
C VAL A 94 -22.30 0.81 -1.99
N HIS A 95 -21.28 -0.02 -2.18
CA HIS A 95 -21.43 -1.44 -2.43
C HIS A 95 -20.84 -2.23 -1.25
N PHE A 96 -21.69 -2.67 -0.32
CA PHE A 96 -21.28 -3.50 0.82
C PHE A 96 -21.00 -4.94 0.38
N ASN A 97 -19.89 -5.13 -0.33
CA ASN A 97 -19.37 -6.43 -0.77
C ASN A 97 -18.15 -6.88 0.06
N GLY A 98 -17.55 -5.97 0.83
CA GLY A 98 -16.44 -6.22 1.74
C GLY A 98 -16.85 -6.14 3.21
N SER A 99 -15.83 -6.20 4.07
CA SER A 99 -15.94 -6.21 5.53
C SER A 99 -15.74 -4.84 6.18
N GLY A 100 -15.47 -3.78 5.41
CA GLY A 100 -15.28 -2.42 5.91
C GLY A 100 -16.00 -1.35 5.08
N ASN A 101 -16.32 -0.22 5.71
CA ASN A 101 -16.96 0.92 5.06
C ASN A 101 -16.08 1.54 3.96
N PHE A 102 -14.76 1.58 4.17
CA PHE A 102 -13.82 2.18 3.23
C PHE A 102 -13.70 1.35 1.94
N SER A 103 -13.65 0.02 2.05
CA SER A 103 -13.61 -0.85 0.87
C SER A 103 -14.90 -0.84 0.06
N ALA A 104 -16.04 -0.58 0.73
CA ALA A 104 -17.36 -0.46 0.09
C ALA A 104 -17.54 0.81 -0.77
N LEU A 105 -16.67 1.82 -0.62
CA LEU A 105 -16.68 3.03 -1.44
C LEU A 105 -16.07 2.78 -2.83
N THR A 106 -16.50 3.56 -3.82
CA THR A 106 -15.81 3.61 -5.13
C THR A 106 -14.43 4.24 -5.01
N PRO A 107 -13.48 3.99 -5.93
CA PRO A 107 -12.13 4.56 -5.85
C PRO A 107 -12.09 6.09 -5.67
N ASN A 108 -12.97 6.84 -6.36
CA ASN A 108 -13.05 8.30 -6.22
C ASN A 108 -13.59 8.72 -4.84
N ASP A 109 -14.57 8.00 -4.30
CA ASP A 109 -15.12 8.27 -2.98
C ASP A 109 -14.16 7.89 -1.85
N ARG A 110 -13.29 6.89 -2.06
CA ARG A 110 -12.16 6.60 -1.15
C ARG A 110 -11.22 7.79 -1.05
N LEU A 111 -10.87 8.44 -2.17
CA LEU A 111 -10.06 9.66 -2.16
C LEU A 111 -10.78 10.84 -1.47
N LEU A 112 -12.11 10.93 -1.59
CA LEU A 112 -12.90 11.91 -0.85
C LEU A 112 -12.87 11.65 0.66
N ALA A 113 -13.00 10.39 1.10
CA ALA A 113 -12.86 10.01 2.50
C ALA A 113 -11.47 10.39 3.06
N LEU A 114 -10.39 10.19 2.28
CA LEU A 114 -9.04 10.64 2.65
C LEU A 114 -8.95 12.17 2.77
N ALA A 115 -9.57 12.92 1.85
CA ALA A 115 -9.59 14.39 1.91
C ALA A 115 -10.34 14.90 3.16
N LEU A 116 -11.45 14.25 3.52
CA LEU A 116 -12.17 14.55 4.76
C LEU A 116 -11.31 14.21 5.99
N LEU A 117 -10.67 13.05 6.01
CA LEU A 117 -9.77 12.66 7.10
C LEU A 117 -8.67 13.70 7.29
N LYS A 118 -7.99 14.11 6.22
CA LYS A 118 -6.97 15.16 6.24
C LYS A 118 -7.50 16.50 6.74
N LYS A 119 -8.72 16.88 6.39
CA LYS A 119 -9.38 18.10 6.87
C LYS A 119 -9.66 18.05 8.37
N TYR A 120 -10.10 16.89 8.88
CA TYR A 120 -10.55 16.74 10.26
C TYR A 120 -9.49 16.21 11.23
N GLN A 121 -8.31 15.79 10.73
CA GLN A 121 -7.23 15.24 11.54
C GLN A 121 -6.85 16.15 12.72
N TYR A 122 -6.97 17.48 12.57
CA TYR A 122 -6.64 18.44 13.62
C TYR A 122 -7.78 18.79 14.59
N THR A 123 -9.00 18.29 14.32
CA THR A 123 -10.21 18.61 15.10
C THR A 123 -10.74 17.42 15.91
N SER A 124 -10.20 16.22 15.74
CA SER A 124 -10.67 15.02 16.44
C SER A 124 -9.47 14.20 16.93
N SER A 125 -9.09 14.38 18.19
CA SER A 125 -7.96 13.69 18.83
C SER A 125 -8.10 12.17 18.81
N HIS A 126 -9.32 11.64 18.94
CA HIS A 126 -9.56 10.18 18.95
C HIS A 126 -9.21 9.47 17.64
N LEU A 127 -9.21 10.18 16.50
CA LEU A 127 -8.78 9.60 15.22
C LEU A 127 -7.25 9.53 15.07
N LEU A 128 -6.52 10.24 15.93
CA LEU A 128 -5.06 10.31 15.88
C LEU A 128 -4.40 9.33 16.84
N PHE A 129 -5.13 8.69 17.75
CA PHE A 129 -4.55 7.61 18.55
C PHE A 129 -4.43 6.34 17.68
N PRO A 130 -3.31 5.59 17.70
CA PRO A 130 -2.05 5.80 18.45
C PRO A 130 -0.96 6.57 17.66
N PHE A 131 -1.30 7.26 16.59
CA PHE A 131 -0.41 7.97 15.65
C PHE A 131 0.18 9.30 16.16
N GLU A 132 -0.30 9.86 17.28
CA GLU A 132 -0.01 11.21 17.79
C GLU A 132 1.49 11.57 17.86
N ASN A 133 2.36 10.57 18.10
CA ASN A 133 3.80 10.75 18.20
C ASN A 133 4.59 10.24 16.98
N ILE A 134 3.91 9.63 16.01
CA ILE A 134 4.52 8.88 14.91
C ILE A 134 4.37 9.62 13.58
N PHE A 135 3.18 10.18 13.30
CA PHE A 135 2.89 10.82 12.02
C PHE A 135 2.24 12.19 12.19
N PHE A 136 2.97 13.25 11.81
CA PHE A 136 2.33 14.50 11.39
C PHE A 136 1.79 14.29 9.97
N ASN A 137 0.47 14.49 9.75
CA ASN A 137 -0.22 14.23 8.47
C ASN A 137 -0.25 12.74 8.08
N ILE A 138 -1.01 11.92 8.80
CA ILE A 138 -1.09 10.46 8.59
C ILE A 138 -1.44 10.13 7.13
N THR A 139 -2.44 10.79 6.55
CA THR A 139 -2.85 10.55 5.16
C THR A 139 -1.73 10.77 4.14
N ASP A 140 -0.94 11.84 4.30
CA ASP A 140 0.16 12.14 3.39
C ASP A 140 1.31 11.13 3.54
N ASN A 141 1.54 10.62 4.75
CA ASN A 141 2.52 9.57 5.00
C ASN A 141 2.08 8.23 4.42
N LEU A 142 0.81 7.84 4.58
CA LEU A 142 0.29 6.62 3.97
C LEU A 142 0.45 6.63 2.45
N ILE A 143 0.07 7.74 1.80
CA ILE A 143 0.26 7.91 0.35
C ILE A 143 1.75 7.82 -0.01
N ARG A 144 2.62 8.47 0.77
CA ARG A 144 4.07 8.45 0.52
C ARG A 144 4.65 7.04 0.64
N ILE A 145 4.28 6.29 1.68
CA ILE A 145 4.75 4.92 1.90
C ILE A 145 4.25 4.02 0.77
N THR A 146 2.98 4.15 0.35
CA THR A 146 2.44 3.43 -0.83
C THR A 146 3.27 3.70 -2.08
N MET A 147 3.60 4.97 -2.36
CA MET A 147 4.43 5.34 -3.51
C MET A 147 5.86 4.80 -3.39
N MET A 148 6.45 4.82 -2.20
CA MET A 148 7.77 4.23 -1.95
C MET A 148 7.76 2.74 -2.24
N GLY A 149 6.79 1.99 -1.71
CA GLY A 149 6.64 0.56 -1.99
C GLY A 149 6.53 0.28 -3.49
N TYR A 150 5.65 1.01 -4.18
CA TYR A 150 5.37 0.80 -5.61
C TYR A 150 6.59 1.00 -6.51
N TYR A 151 7.41 2.02 -6.24
CA TYR A 151 8.61 2.32 -7.03
C TYR A 151 9.89 1.68 -6.48
N SER A 152 9.80 0.86 -5.42
CA SER A 152 10.94 0.14 -4.83
C SER A 152 11.14 -1.26 -5.42
N GLU A 153 12.18 -1.93 -4.94
CA GLU A 153 12.49 -3.34 -5.18
C GLU A 153 11.54 -4.32 -4.48
N TRP A 154 10.59 -3.85 -3.64
CA TRP A 154 9.69 -4.69 -2.84
C TRP A 154 9.12 -5.89 -3.61
N PHE A 155 8.43 -5.62 -4.72
CA PHE A 155 7.82 -6.65 -5.55
C PHE A 155 8.86 -7.54 -6.21
N GLY A 156 9.99 -6.97 -6.62
CA GLY A 156 11.11 -7.67 -7.27
C GLY A 156 11.83 -8.68 -6.38
N TYR A 157 11.71 -8.57 -5.05
CA TYR A 157 12.21 -9.59 -4.12
C TYR A 157 11.42 -10.91 -4.18
N GLY A 158 10.26 -10.93 -4.86
CA GLY A 158 9.49 -12.12 -5.14
C GLY A 158 9.21 -12.95 -3.89
N MET A 159 9.65 -14.21 -3.86
CA MET A 159 9.42 -15.11 -2.72
C MET A 159 10.22 -14.73 -1.46
N THR A 160 11.29 -13.93 -1.60
CA THR A 160 12.14 -13.55 -0.47
C THR A 160 11.74 -12.24 0.22
N ARG A 161 10.75 -11.49 -0.29
CA ARG A 161 10.36 -10.16 0.20
C ARG A 161 10.01 -10.10 1.70
N LEU A 162 9.50 -11.21 2.25
CA LEU A 162 9.12 -11.33 3.66
C LEU A 162 10.28 -11.76 4.58
N LYS A 163 11.46 -12.06 4.03
CA LYS A 163 12.64 -12.41 4.82
C LYS A 163 13.29 -11.16 5.42
N MET A 164 14.22 -11.38 6.35
CA MET A 164 15.06 -10.32 6.91
C MET A 164 15.84 -9.60 5.79
N PRO A 165 16.17 -8.31 5.95
CA PRO A 165 16.80 -7.52 4.88
C PRO A 165 18.07 -8.14 4.27
N ASN A 166 18.87 -8.87 5.07
CA ASN A 166 20.09 -9.55 4.65
C ASN A 166 19.87 -10.88 3.91
N GLU A 167 18.63 -11.37 3.87
CA GLU A 167 18.24 -12.63 3.23
C GLU A 167 17.35 -12.42 1.99
N ARG A 168 17.02 -11.16 1.68
CA ARG A 168 16.27 -10.77 0.48
C ARG A 168 17.17 -10.85 -0.74
N ILE A 169 16.65 -11.46 -1.81
CA ILE A 169 17.31 -11.61 -3.09
C ILE A 169 16.40 -11.00 -4.15
N LEU A 170 16.93 -10.11 -4.99
CA LEU A 170 16.18 -9.58 -6.12
C LEU A 170 16.01 -10.70 -7.16
N GLU A 171 14.81 -11.29 -7.22
CA GLU A 171 14.49 -12.40 -8.12
C GLU A 171 14.19 -11.90 -9.54
N PHE A 172 13.65 -10.69 -9.65
CA PHE A 172 13.40 -10.01 -10.91
C PHE A 172 13.38 -8.50 -10.72
N TYR A 173 13.60 -7.75 -11.81
CA TYR A 173 13.47 -6.29 -11.77
C TYR A 173 12.00 -5.89 -11.67
N PRO A 174 11.63 -4.97 -10.76
CA PRO A 174 10.26 -4.50 -10.61
C PRO A 174 9.72 -3.92 -11.92
N LEU A 175 8.46 -4.21 -12.25
CA LEU A 175 7.81 -3.65 -13.43
C LEU A 175 7.70 -2.12 -13.36
N SER A 176 7.63 -1.54 -12.16
CA SER A 176 7.67 -0.08 -11.94
C SER A 176 8.91 0.58 -12.55
N TRP A 177 10.06 -0.10 -12.57
CA TRP A 177 11.27 0.45 -13.18
C TRP A 177 11.07 0.67 -14.68
N ASN A 178 10.46 -0.30 -15.37
CA ASN A 178 10.13 -0.18 -16.79
C ASN A 178 9.07 0.89 -17.03
N GLN A 179 8.08 1.04 -16.13
CA GLN A 179 7.03 2.07 -16.25
C GLN A 179 7.60 3.49 -16.25
N VAL A 180 8.66 3.75 -15.47
CA VAL A 180 9.29 5.07 -15.35
C VAL A 180 10.59 5.22 -16.14
N GLY A 181 11.01 4.18 -16.86
CA GLY A 181 12.27 4.16 -17.60
C GLY A 181 13.52 4.20 -16.71
N TYR A 182 13.43 3.72 -15.46
CA TYR A 182 14.57 3.63 -14.57
C TYR A 182 15.50 2.48 -15.01
N PRO A 183 16.77 2.75 -15.34
CA PRO A 183 17.69 1.74 -15.88
C PRO A 183 18.22 0.77 -14.80
N GLY A 184 17.82 0.95 -13.54
CA GLY A 184 18.38 0.24 -12.41
C GLY A 184 19.70 0.82 -11.91
N PRO A 185 20.29 0.23 -10.86
CA PRO A 185 21.59 0.61 -10.35
C PRO A 185 22.67 0.42 -11.42
N VAL A 186 23.31 1.51 -11.82
CA VAL A 186 24.46 1.47 -12.73
C VAL A 186 25.75 1.31 -11.91
N PRO A 187 26.67 0.41 -12.27
CA PRO A 187 27.94 0.28 -11.56
C PRO A 187 28.68 1.61 -11.49
N GLY A 188 29.13 1.97 -10.27
CA GLY A 188 29.93 3.17 -10.05
C GLY A 188 31.28 3.12 -10.79
N HIS A 189 31.89 4.28 -11.02
CA HIS A 189 33.15 4.42 -11.77
C HIS A 189 34.26 3.47 -11.29
N VAL A 190 34.37 3.23 -9.98
CA VAL A 190 35.38 2.33 -9.39
C VAL A 190 35.19 0.87 -9.84
N PHE A 191 33.93 0.42 -9.98
CA PHE A 191 33.62 -0.92 -10.45
C PHE A 191 33.90 -1.07 -11.95
N LYS A 192 33.63 -0.03 -12.76
CA LYS A 192 33.96 -0.04 -14.20
C LYS A 192 35.47 -0.18 -14.44
N ASN A 193 36.26 0.63 -13.74
CA ASN A 193 37.73 0.64 -13.89
C ASN A 193 38.38 -0.70 -13.50
N SER A 194 37.78 -1.45 -12.57
CA SER A 194 38.30 -2.74 -12.11
C SER A 194 37.93 -3.91 -13.03
N GLN A 195 36.91 -3.76 -13.88
CA GLN A 195 36.60 -4.70 -14.97
C GLN A 195 37.51 -4.44 -16.19
N GLU A 196 37.68 -3.17 -16.59
CA GLU A 196 38.58 -2.80 -17.70
C GLU A 196 40.04 -3.21 -17.45
N GLN A 197 40.51 -3.10 -16.21
CA GLN A 197 41.85 -3.56 -15.83
C GLN A 197 42.03 -5.08 -15.92
N LYS A 198 40.95 -5.86 -15.74
CA LYS A 198 41.00 -7.32 -15.91
C LYS A 198 40.96 -7.74 -17.38
N GLU A 199 40.23 -7.01 -18.22
CA GLU A 199 40.17 -7.28 -19.67
C GLU A 199 41.46 -6.90 -20.40
N THR A 200 42.23 -5.94 -19.88
CA THR A 200 43.52 -5.51 -20.47
C THR A 200 44.70 -6.41 -20.06
N GLN A 201 44.49 -7.37 -19.14
CA GLN A 201 45.53 -8.30 -18.66
C GLN A 201 45.47 -9.69 -19.32
N VAL A 202 44.75 -9.84 -20.44
CA VAL A 202 44.69 -11.08 -21.24
C VAL A 202 45.48 -10.93 -22.53
#